data_AF-A0A952D270-F1
#
_entry.id   AF-A0A952D270-F1
#
_cell.length_a   1.000
_cell.length_b   1.000
_cell.length_c   1.000
_cell.angle_alpha   90.00
_cell.angle_beta   90.00
_cell.angle_gamma   90.00
#
_symmetry.space_group_name_H-M   'P 1'
#
loop_
_entity.id
_entity.type
_entity.pdbx_description
1 polymer ?
#
loop_
_entity_poly.entity_id
_entity_poly.type
_entity_poly.pdbx_seq_one_letter_code
_entity_poly.pdbx_strand_id
1 'polypeptide(L)'
;MQETNAVPRSPRRRRSIAAFALLGAGAAAIVAAALLWRAPPDPSAPYRYVVDAALSDEQAQPMRALAERGIALEQGRIVLVDSGDAAADFVFARSDAGPVLLDWRARVDEPFLTLLPQPGELLEVADAIRRHLPPDGVVLGWWDTSRALRLLAGVPVIFDRHLGEPLIVPARWQAQRDSIAAIDRDFFAAGAADGSAAKDAFATERERFHRFVDALLSDETSGMATLRELAGGRPAVLVLHVRDALLLGAIDPARIGVAFRDLPGMGPSHEAIRHVRDWMNTNAFPAYTVLHREGQPLRAVALTDEASGETLAARLLPFIGNRQADVAGATLVYRSGAFVVFELDTRAASESASAGARTFTSLSK
;
A
#
# COMPACT_ATOMS: atom_id res chain seq x y z
N MET A 1 45.88 -51.53 77.50
CA MET A 1 44.48 -51.24 77.89
C MET A 1 44.21 -49.79 77.49
N GLN A 2 43.26 -49.57 76.59
CA GLN A 2 42.46 -48.36 76.33
C GLN A 2 43.08 -46.97 76.06
N GLU A 3 42.39 -46.27 75.13
CA GLU A 3 42.39 -44.84 74.79
C GLU A 3 43.63 -44.32 74.02
N THR A 4 43.54 -43.48 72.96
CA THR A 4 42.52 -42.53 72.50
C THR A 4 42.72 -42.16 71.00
N ASN A 5 41.64 -41.65 70.39
CA ASN A 5 41.57 -40.62 69.32
C ASN A 5 41.81 -40.93 67.81
N ALA A 6 40.67 -41.00 67.11
CA ALA A 6 40.22 -40.15 65.99
C ALA A 6 41.04 -40.06 64.68
N VAL A 7 40.43 -40.53 63.58
CA VAL A 7 40.69 -40.06 62.21
C VAL A 7 39.34 -39.78 61.50
N PRO A 8 39.16 -38.62 60.86
CA PRO A 8 37.89 -38.21 60.26
C PRO A 8 37.66 -38.82 58.87
N ARG A 9 36.38 -39.10 58.55
CA ARG A 9 35.93 -39.41 57.19
C ARG A 9 35.74 -38.11 56.39
N SER A 10 36.48 -37.98 55.28
CA SER A 10 36.33 -36.91 54.28
C SER A 10 35.09 -37.08 53.39
N PRO A 11 34.42 -35.99 52.95
CA PRO A 11 33.28 -36.04 52.03
C PRO A 11 33.68 -35.89 50.55
N ARG A 12 32.87 -36.52 49.68
CA ARG A 12 32.51 -36.22 48.27
C ARG A 12 33.42 -35.30 47.41
N ARG A 13 33.78 -35.79 46.21
CA ARG A 13 34.02 -34.96 45.02
C ARG A 13 33.13 -35.42 43.84
N ARG A 14 32.02 -34.70 43.62
CA ARG A 14 31.34 -34.59 42.30
C ARG A 14 31.70 -33.22 41.73
N ARG A 15 32.72 -33.12 40.87
CA ARG A 15 33.00 -31.92 40.06
C ARG A 15 33.77 -32.31 38.80
N SER A 16 33.06 -32.60 37.70
CA SER A 16 33.69 -32.75 36.38
C SER A 16 32.76 -32.51 35.18
N ILE A 17 31.56 -31.93 35.35
CA ILE A 17 30.64 -31.65 34.23
C ILE A 17 30.52 -30.15 33.92
N ALA A 18 30.86 -29.25 34.85
CA ALA A 18 30.70 -27.81 34.66
C ALA A 18 31.76 -27.13 33.77
N ALA A 19 32.90 -27.78 33.49
CA ALA A 19 34.01 -27.14 32.76
C ALA A 19 33.88 -27.18 31.23
N PHE A 20 33.17 -28.15 30.65
CA PHE A 20 33.00 -28.27 29.19
C PHE A 20 31.89 -27.37 28.63
N ALA A 21 30.87 -27.04 29.42
CA ALA A 21 29.78 -26.15 28.99
C ALA A 21 30.22 -24.69 28.81
N LEU A 22 31.22 -24.22 29.58
CA LEU A 22 31.73 -22.85 29.51
C LEU A 22 32.65 -22.61 28.29
N LEU A 23 33.36 -23.64 27.81
CA LEU A 23 34.23 -23.54 26.63
C LEU A 23 33.44 -23.50 25.32
N GLY A 24 32.34 -24.26 25.22
CA GLY A 24 31.46 -24.25 24.03
C GLY A 24 30.71 -22.92 23.85
N ALA A 25 30.22 -22.33 24.95
CA ALA A 25 29.54 -21.03 24.92
C ALA A 25 30.51 -19.88 24.55
N GLY A 26 31.76 -19.94 25.04
CA GLY A 26 32.78 -18.95 24.70
C GLY A 26 33.17 -18.99 23.22
N ALA A 27 33.36 -20.18 22.65
CA ALA A 27 33.67 -20.33 21.22
C ALA A 27 32.53 -19.85 20.31
N ALA A 28 31.27 -20.15 20.66
CA ALA A 28 30.11 -19.67 19.93
C ALA A 28 29.97 -18.14 19.98
N ALA A 29 30.24 -17.52 21.13
CA ALA A 29 30.22 -16.06 21.27
C ALA A 29 31.33 -15.37 20.44
N ILE A 30 32.51 -15.96 20.37
CA ILE A 30 33.63 -15.43 19.56
C ILE A 30 33.34 -15.56 18.06
N VAL A 31 32.76 -16.68 17.62
CA VAL A 31 32.35 -16.86 16.21
C VAL A 31 31.21 -15.90 15.86
N ALA A 32 30.23 -15.71 16.73
CA ALA A 32 29.15 -14.75 16.53
C ALA A 32 29.68 -13.30 16.47
N ALA A 33 30.61 -12.93 17.34
CA ALA A 33 31.26 -11.62 17.33
C ALA A 33 32.11 -11.41 16.05
N ALA A 34 32.83 -12.44 15.59
CA ALA A 34 33.59 -12.38 14.35
C ALA A 34 32.70 -12.28 13.10
N LEU A 35 31.50 -12.90 13.13
CA LEU A 35 30.49 -12.79 12.08
C LEU A 35 29.82 -11.40 12.09
N LEU A 36 29.52 -10.85 13.28
CA LEU A 36 29.01 -9.48 13.45
C LEU A 36 30.01 -8.42 13.01
N TRP A 37 31.32 -8.64 13.24
CA TRP A 37 32.36 -7.70 12.82
C TRP A 37 32.70 -7.77 11.32
N ARG A 38 32.38 -8.91 10.69
CA ARG A 38 32.49 -9.12 9.24
C ARG A 38 31.21 -8.79 8.49
N ALA A 39 30.09 -8.60 9.20
CA ALA A 39 28.87 -8.09 8.60
C ALA A 39 29.16 -6.66 8.10
N PRO A 40 28.96 -6.35 6.81
CA PRO A 40 29.02 -4.98 6.36
C PRO A 40 28.06 -4.15 7.22
N PRO A 41 28.42 -2.90 7.57
CA PRO A 41 27.47 -2.02 8.24
C PRO A 41 26.20 -1.98 7.41
N ASP A 42 25.05 -2.16 8.07
CA ASP A 42 23.73 -2.02 7.44
C ASP A 42 23.76 -0.71 6.65
N PRO A 43 23.54 -0.73 5.32
CA PRO A 43 23.74 0.47 4.52
C PRO A 43 22.89 1.58 5.12
N SER A 44 23.55 2.68 5.49
CA SER A 44 22.91 3.81 6.13
C SER A 44 21.68 4.23 5.31
N ALA A 45 20.57 4.47 6.00
CA ALA A 45 19.33 4.99 5.44
C ALA A 45 19.60 6.02 4.32
N PRO A 46 19.14 5.81 3.08
CA PRO A 46 19.49 6.70 1.97
C PRO A 46 18.79 8.06 2.08
N TYR A 47 17.76 8.17 2.92
CA TYR A 47 17.02 9.40 3.18
C TYR A 47 16.46 9.42 4.62
N ARG A 48 15.89 10.57 4.99
CA ARG A 48 15.08 10.73 6.21
C ARG A 48 13.82 11.53 5.95
N TYR A 49 12.79 11.26 6.74
CA TYR A 49 11.61 12.11 6.86
C TYR A 49 11.93 13.34 7.72
N VAL A 50 11.57 14.52 7.23
CA VAL A 50 11.63 15.78 7.97
C VAL A 50 10.24 16.39 7.95
N VAL A 51 9.61 16.55 9.12
CA VAL A 51 8.30 17.19 9.25
C VAL A 51 8.51 18.67 9.55
N ASP A 52 7.87 19.53 8.76
CA ASP A 52 7.89 20.97 8.98
C ASP A 52 6.59 21.39 9.72
N ALA A 53 6.65 22.47 10.51
CA ALA A 53 5.58 22.80 11.46
C ALA A 53 4.28 23.36 10.83
N ALA A 54 4.31 23.83 9.57
CA ALA A 54 3.15 24.43 8.91
C ALA A 54 3.25 24.25 7.38
N LEU A 55 2.11 24.22 6.71
CA LEU A 55 2.01 24.22 5.24
C LEU A 55 2.63 25.49 4.65
N SER A 56 3.42 25.32 3.60
CA SER A 56 3.89 26.39 2.73
C SER A 56 2.74 26.92 1.86
N ASP A 57 2.81 28.18 1.43
CA ASP A 57 1.76 28.80 0.61
C ASP A 57 1.47 28.02 -0.70
N GLU A 58 2.53 27.48 -1.33
CA GLU A 58 2.44 26.68 -2.55
C GLU A 58 1.66 25.36 -2.34
N GLN A 59 1.86 24.72 -1.18
CA GLN A 59 1.15 23.47 -0.84
C GLN A 59 -0.22 23.74 -0.23
N ALA A 60 -0.39 24.87 0.45
CA ALA A 60 -1.66 25.27 1.05
C ALA A 60 -2.75 25.46 -0.01
N GLN A 61 -2.41 25.97 -1.20
CA GLN A 61 -3.39 26.25 -2.25
C GLN A 61 -4.19 25.01 -2.69
N PRO A 62 -3.57 23.90 -3.15
CA PRO A 62 -4.30 22.70 -3.53
C PRO A 62 -4.90 21.96 -2.33
N MET A 63 -4.43 22.23 -1.10
CA MET A 63 -4.92 21.61 0.13
C MET A 63 -6.02 22.43 0.81
N ARG A 64 -6.34 23.62 0.31
CA ARG A 64 -7.21 24.60 0.99
C ARG A 64 -8.57 24.01 1.33
N ALA A 65 -9.18 23.30 0.39
CA ALA A 65 -10.48 22.67 0.58
C ALA A 65 -10.47 21.56 1.65
N LEU A 66 -9.32 20.92 1.91
CA LEU A 66 -9.16 19.96 3.01
C LEU A 66 -8.99 20.69 4.35
N ALA A 67 -8.17 21.74 4.39
CA ALA A 67 -7.97 22.56 5.59
C ALA A 67 -9.27 23.25 6.06
N GLU A 68 -10.10 23.73 5.12
CA GLU A 68 -11.43 24.31 5.39
C GLU A 68 -12.41 23.32 6.02
N ARG A 69 -12.17 22.00 5.90
CA ARG A 69 -12.94 20.96 6.61
C ARG A 69 -12.47 20.71 8.05
N GLY A 70 -11.53 21.53 8.55
CA GLY A 70 -10.98 21.39 9.89
C GLY A 70 -10.00 20.22 10.03
N ILE A 71 -9.51 19.67 8.92
CA ILE A 71 -8.49 18.62 8.94
C ILE A 71 -7.14 19.29 9.24
N ALA A 72 -6.51 18.89 10.34
CA ALA A 72 -5.17 19.36 10.67
C ALA A 72 -4.16 18.72 9.73
N LEU A 73 -3.50 19.56 8.93
CA LEU A 73 -2.54 19.16 7.91
C LEU A 73 -1.12 19.56 8.33
N GLU A 74 -0.19 18.64 8.16
CA GLU A 74 1.25 18.85 8.33
C GLU A 74 1.96 18.61 6.99
N GLN A 75 3.04 19.34 6.75
CA GLN A 75 3.89 19.11 5.59
C GLN A 75 5.19 18.45 6.02
N GLY A 76 5.84 17.75 5.09
CA GLY A 76 7.17 17.27 5.30
C GLY A 76 7.91 17.04 4.00
N ARG A 77 9.18 16.67 4.15
CA ARG A 77 10.11 16.44 3.06
C ARG A 77 10.86 15.14 3.26
N ILE A 78 11.14 14.46 2.17
CA ILE A 78 12.18 13.44 2.15
C ILE A 78 13.50 14.11 1.80
N VAL A 79 14.48 14.00 2.69
CA VAL A 79 15.81 14.58 2.52
C VAL A 79 16.83 13.47 2.31
N LEU A 80 17.58 13.55 1.22
CA LEU A 80 18.67 12.63 0.90
C LEU A 80 19.81 12.81 1.90
N VAL A 81 20.37 11.71 2.41
CA VAL A 81 21.42 11.76 3.44
C VAL A 81 22.77 12.19 2.86
N ASP A 82 23.05 11.84 1.60
CA ASP A 82 24.31 12.12 0.94
C ASP A 82 24.46 13.58 0.51
N SER A 83 23.42 14.17 -0.09
CA SER A 83 23.46 15.57 -0.59
C SER A 83 22.77 16.57 0.33
N GLY A 84 21.80 16.14 1.14
CA GLY A 84 20.92 17.03 1.91
C GLY A 84 19.79 17.64 1.08
N ASP A 85 19.64 17.26 -0.19
CA ASP A 85 18.58 17.76 -1.06
C ASP A 85 17.23 17.11 -0.76
N ALA A 86 16.15 17.84 -1.05
CA ALA A 86 14.80 17.30 -0.98
C ALA A 86 14.51 16.41 -2.19
N ALA A 87 14.23 15.12 -1.95
CA ALA A 87 13.82 14.16 -2.98
C ALA A 87 12.30 14.17 -3.22
N ALA A 88 11.52 14.53 -2.20
CA ALA A 88 10.08 14.67 -2.31
C ALA A 88 9.54 15.63 -1.24
N ASP A 89 8.41 16.27 -1.53
CA ASP A 89 7.56 16.90 -0.52
C ASP A 89 6.27 16.09 -0.35
N PHE A 90 5.71 16.12 0.85
CA PHE A 90 4.46 15.45 1.15
C PHE A 90 3.60 16.25 2.13
N VAL A 91 2.30 16.02 2.06
CA VAL A 91 1.31 16.53 3.03
C VAL A 91 0.60 15.34 3.64
N PHE A 92 0.38 15.37 4.94
CA PHE A 92 -0.31 14.32 5.67
C PHE A 92 -1.20 14.89 6.77
N ALA A 93 -2.14 14.07 7.22
CA ALA A 93 -2.92 14.30 8.43
C ALA A 93 -2.62 13.20 9.45
N ARG A 94 -2.76 13.51 10.75
CA ARG A 94 -2.68 12.50 11.81
C ARG A 94 -4.01 11.77 11.96
N SER A 95 -3.93 10.48 12.25
CA SER A 95 -5.07 9.65 12.63
C SER A 95 -4.66 8.67 13.73
N ASP A 96 -5.62 8.06 14.41
CA ASP A 96 -5.36 7.02 15.42
C ASP A 96 -4.66 5.77 14.84
N ALA A 97 -4.74 5.59 13.52
CA ALA A 97 -4.06 4.52 12.79
C ALA A 97 -2.74 5.00 12.14
N GLY A 98 -2.16 6.09 12.66
CA GLY A 98 -0.92 6.70 12.17
C GLY A 98 -1.13 7.75 11.07
N PRO A 99 -0.04 8.34 10.53
CA PRO A 99 -0.10 9.34 9.46
C PRO A 99 -0.82 8.86 8.20
N VAL A 100 -1.67 9.70 7.63
CA VAL A 100 -2.37 9.48 6.36
C VAL A 100 -1.82 10.48 5.35
N LEU A 101 -1.07 9.99 4.34
CA LEU A 101 -0.62 10.85 3.26
C LEU A 101 -1.81 11.32 2.43
N LEU A 102 -1.80 12.61 2.11
CA LEU A 102 -2.82 13.27 1.31
C LEU A 102 -2.22 13.87 0.04
N ASP A 103 -0.95 14.27 0.07
CA ASP A 103 -0.21 14.74 -1.11
C ASP A 103 1.21 14.18 -1.13
N TRP A 104 1.74 13.89 -2.34
CA TRP A 104 3.12 13.47 -2.56
C TRP A 104 3.66 14.02 -3.87
N ARG A 105 4.79 14.73 -3.82
CA ARG A 105 5.44 15.34 -4.98
C ARG A 105 6.91 14.93 -5.01
N ALA A 106 7.22 13.96 -5.85
CA ALA A 106 8.61 13.64 -6.16
C ALA A 106 9.28 14.84 -6.86
N ARG A 107 10.50 15.17 -6.43
CA ARG A 107 11.39 16.16 -7.05
C ARG A 107 12.46 15.50 -7.94
N VAL A 108 12.32 14.19 -8.16
CA VAL A 108 13.18 13.34 -8.96
C VAL A 108 12.35 12.68 -10.07
N ASP A 109 13.01 12.27 -11.15
CA ASP A 109 12.35 11.85 -12.41
C ASP A 109 11.55 10.55 -12.32
N GLU A 110 11.70 9.77 -11.25
CA GLU A 110 10.95 8.53 -11.02
C GLU A 110 9.98 8.69 -9.84
N PRO A 111 8.85 7.96 -9.82
CA PRO A 111 8.02 7.89 -8.63
C PRO A 111 8.85 7.37 -7.46
N PHE A 112 9.14 8.30 -6.56
CA PHE A 112 9.98 8.06 -5.41
C PHE A 112 9.12 7.49 -4.27
N LEU A 113 9.32 6.21 -3.92
CA LEU A 113 8.65 5.47 -2.83
C LEU A 113 7.15 5.21 -3.02
N THR A 114 6.38 6.25 -3.36
CA THR A 114 4.92 6.20 -3.47
C THR A 114 4.40 7.01 -4.65
N LEU A 115 3.16 6.72 -5.03
CA LEU A 115 2.39 7.35 -6.08
C LEU A 115 1.01 7.68 -5.52
N LEU A 116 0.67 8.95 -5.34
CA LEU A 116 -0.63 9.38 -4.83
C LEU A 116 -1.53 10.01 -5.90
N PRO A 117 -2.87 9.88 -5.80
CA PRO A 117 -3.81 10.62 -6.63
C PRO A 117 -3.68 12.11 -6.32
N GLN A 118 -4.25 12.95 -7.17
CA GLN A 118 -4.33 14.37 -6.85
C GLN A 118 -5.32 14.61 -5.70
N PRO A 119 -5.00 15.51 -4.75
CA PRO A 119 -5.84 15.67 -3.56
C PRO A 119 -7.22 16.25 -3.88
N GLY A 120 -7.31 17.10 -4.91
CA GLY A 120 -8.59 17.63 -5.41
C GLY A 120 -9.53 16.53 -5.92
N GLU A 121 -9.02 15.63 -6.77
CA GLU A 121 -9.80 14.49 -7.29
C GLU A 121 -10.25 13.56 -6.15
N LEU A 122 -9.35 13.30 -5.18
CA LEU A 122 -9.65 12.50 -4.01
C LEU A 122 -10.75 13.13 -3.14
N LEU A 123 -10.74 14.46 -2.99
CA LEU A 123 -11.77 15.18 -2.25
C LEU A 123 -13.14 15.10 -2.93
N GLU A 124 -13.19 15.20 -4.26
CA GLU A 124 -14.41 15.02 -5.04
C GLU A 124 -15.00 13.62 -4.87
N VAL A 125 -14.17 12.58 -4.92
CA VAL A 125 -14.59 11.19 -4.67
C VAL A 125 -15.07 11.01 -3.23
N ALA A 126 -14.33 11.55 -2.24
CA ALA A 126 -14.75 11.50 -0.83
C ALA A 126 -16.13 12.14 -0.63
N ASP A 127 -16.39 13.23 -1.33
CA ASP A 127 -17.67 13.94 -1.31
C ASP A 127 -18.80 13.17 -1.96
N ALA A 128 -18.56 12.49 -3.09
CA ALA A 128 -19.53 11.61 -3.72
C ALA A 128 -19.87 10.44 -2.78
N ILE A 129 -18.86 9.78 -2.21
CA ILE A 129 -19.03 8.65 -1.29
C ILE A 129 -19.82 9.06 -0.05
N ARG A 130 -19.46 10.18 0.59
CA ARG A 130 -20.17 10.69 1.77
C ARG A 130 -21.65 10.95 1.52
N ARG A 131 -22.03 11.37 0.30
CA ARG A 131 -23.42 11.67 -0.05
C ARG A 131 -24.23 10.44 -0.42
N HIS A 132 -23.60 9.41 -0.98
CA HIS A 132 -24.31 8.34 -1.68
C HIS A 132 -24.07 6.94 -1.11
N LEU A 133 -23.01 6.72 -0.32
CA LEU A 133 -22.79 5.42 0.32
C LEU A 133 -23.83 5.21 1.42
N PRO A 134 -24.56 4.08 1.42
CA PRO A 134 -25.48 3.74 2.50
C PRO A 134 -24.76 3.67 3.87
N PRO A 135 -25.47 3.88 5.00
CA PRO A 135 -24.85 3.87 6.32
C PRO A 135 -24.15 2.56 6.71
N ASP A 136 -24.61 1.43 6.19
CA ASP A 136 -24.03 0.09 6.37
C ASP A 136 -23.03 -0.29 5.25
N GLY A 137 -22.78 0.64 4.33
CA GLY A 137 -21.92 0.44 3.18
C GLY A 137 -20.43 0.44 3.53
N VAL A 138 -19.62 -0.08 2.61
CA VAL A 138 -18.15 -0.12 2.75
C VAL A 138 -17.42 0.26 1.47
N VAL A 139 -16.27 0.90 1.62
CA VAL A 139 -15.35 1.19 0.52
C VAL A 139 -14.29 0.11 0.38
N LEU A 140 -14.14 -0.40 -0.84
CA LEU A 140 -13.02 -1.18 -1.33
C LEU A 140 -12.17 -0.28 -2.23
N GLY A 141 -10.90 -0.10 -1.92
CA GLY A 141 -9.96 0.61 -2.77
C GLY A 141 -8.53 0.28 -2.37
N TRP A 142 -7.54 0.87 -3.02
CA TRP A 142 -6.16 0.73 -2.56
C TRP A 142 -6.01 1.16 -1.09
N TRP A 143 -5.09 0.58 -0.32
CA TRP A 143 -5.03 0.81 1.14
C TRP A 143 -4.83 2.28 1.53
N ASP A 144 -4.04 3.03 0.75
CA ASP A 144 -3.81 4.45 0.99
C ASP A 144 -5.01 5.31 0.59
N THR A 145 -5.65 5.03 -0.55
CA THR A 145 -6.93 5.66 -0.96
C THR A 145 -7.97 5.43 0.13
N SER A 146 -8.09 4.19 0.62
CA SER A 146 -9.08 3.79 1.61
C SER A 146 -8.89 4.56 2.92
N ARG A 147 -7.65 4.71 3.40
CA ARG A 147 -7.35 5.52 4.58
C ARG A 147 -7.70 6.99 4.40
N ALA A 148 -7.36 7.55 3.25
CA ALA A 148 -7.70 8.94 2.97
C ALA A 148 -9.21 9.14 2.85
N LEU A 149 -9.95 8.22 2.22
CA LEU A 149 -11.41 8.27 2.16
C LEU A 149 -12.07 8.10 3.52
N ARG A 150 -11.52 7.24 4.40
CA ARG A 150 -11.98 7.13 5.78
C ARG A 150 -11.86 8.48 6.50
N LEU A 151 -10.72 9.14 6.36
CA LEU A 151 -10.47 10.46 6.96
C LEU A 151 -11.38 11.55 6.37
N LEU A 152 -11.53 11.59 5.04
CA LEU A 152 -12.18 12.70 4.32
C LEU A 152 -13.71 12.56 4.24
N ALA A 153 -14.22 11.32 4.16
CA ALA A 153 -15.65 11.03 4.03
C ALA A 153 -16.28 10.49 5.32
N GLY A 154 -15.47 10.03 6.29
CA GLY A 154 -15.97 9.47 7.55
C GLY A 154 -16.66 8.11 7.38
N VAL A 155 -16.33 7.35 6.34
CA VAL A 155 -17.02 6.10 5.97
C VAL A 155 -16.26 4.84 6.37
N PRO A 156 -16.94 3.69 6.54
CA PRO A 156 -16.28 2.41 6.71
C PRO A 156 -15.45 2.02 5.48
N VAL A 157 -14.24 1.51 5.71
CA VAL A 157 -13.33 1.04 4.67
C VAL A 157 -12.79 -0.35 5.03
N ILE A 158 -12.41 -1.15 4.04
CA ILE A 158 -11.81 -2.47 4.29
C ILE A 158 -10.35 -2.37 4.76
N PHE A 159 -9.65 -1.33 4.31
CA PHE A 159 -8.24 -1.08 4.64
C PHE A 159 -8.09 0.28 5.33
N ASP A 160 -7.78 0.28 6.63
CA ASP A 160 -7.56 1.49 7.43
C ASP A 160 -6.13 1.61 8.01
N ARG A 161 -5.26 0.62 7.76
CA ARG A 161 -3.85 0.62 8.19
C ARG A 161 -2.89 0.93 7.06
N HIS A 162 -1.77 1.55 7.40
CA HIS A 162 -0.67 1.71 6.46
C HIS A 162 -0.04 0.34 6.18
N LEU A 163 -0.26 -0.21 4.98
CA LEU A 163 0.27 -1.52 4.59
C LEU A 163 1.65 -1.45 3.94
N GLY A 164 2.02 -0.29 3.37
CA GLY A 164 3.36 -0.06 2.80
C GLY A 164 3.66 -0.83 1.51
N GLU A 165 2.63 -1.22 0.75
CA GLU A 165 2.78 -2.10 -0.42
C GLU A 165 2.11 -1.58 -1.71
N PRO A 166 2.76 -1.69 -2.88
CA PRO A 166 4.16 -2.07 -3.06
C PRO A 166 5.10 -0.97 -2.55
N LEU A 167 6.30 -1.37 -2.14
CA LEU A 167 7.38 -0.44 -1.88
C LEU A 167 8.12 -0.13 -3.19
N ILE A 168 7.96 1.08 -3.74
CA ILE A 168 8.58 1.49 -5.00
C ILE A 168 9.98 2.03 -4.73
N VAL A 169 10.97 1.14 -4.72
CA VAL A 169 12.38 1.50 -4.48
C VAL A 169 13.08 1.86 -5.80
N PRO A 170 13.71 3.04 -5.92
CA PRO A 170 14.53 3.37 -7.08
C PRO A 170 15.61 2.31 -7.35
N ALA A 171 15.93 2.05 -8.62
CA ALA A 171 16.88 0.99 -9.01
C ALA A 171 18.23 1.08 -8.27
N ARG A 172 18.75 2.31 -8.10
CA ARG A 172 20.00 2.58 -7.37
C ARG A 172 19.96 2.23 -5.88
N TRP A 173 18.78 2.05 -5.30
CA TRP A 173 18.57 1.78 -3.88
C TRP A 173 18.03 0.39 -3.56
N GLN A 174 17.98 -0.49 -4.57
CA GLN A 174 17.45 -1.83 -4.38
C GLN A 174 18.22 -2.63 -3.32
N ALA A 175 19.52 -2.37 -3.16
CA ALA A 175 20.33 -2.98 -2.10
C ALA A 175 19.94 -2.52 -0.67
N GLN A 176 19.26 -1.38 -0.52
CA GLN A 176 18.79 -0.83 0.76
C GLN A 176 17.29 -1.05 0.99
N ARG A 177 16.63 -1.92 0.21
CA ARG A 177 15.17 -2.11 0.23
C ARG A 177 14.62 -2.37 1.64
N ASP A 178 15.28 -3.22 2.44
CA ASP A 178 14.81 -3.56 3.78
C ASP A 178 14.97 -2.39 4.77
N SER A 179 16.06 -1.64 4.66
CA SER A 179 16.28 -0.43 5.46
C SER A 179 15.26 0.66 5.10
N ILE A 180 14.94 0.84 3.81
CA ILE A 180 13.89 1.72 3.32
C ILE A 180 12.52 1.30 3.88
N ALA A 181 12.19 0.01 3.79
CA ALA A 181 10.95 -0.52 4.35
C ALA A 181 10.83 -0.28 5.86
N ALA A 182 11.95 -0.32 6.58
CA ALA A 182 11.98 -0.02 8.00
C ALA A 182 11.73 1.47 8.30
N ILE A 183 12.37 2.37 7.56
CA ILE A 183 12.18 3.82 7.71
C ILE A 183 10.72 4.22 7.46
N ASP A 184 10.11 3.70 6.39
CA ASP A 184 8.71 3.98 6.05
C ASP A 184 7.78 3.47 7.15
N ARG A 185 7.97 2.21 7.57
CA ARG A 185 7.17 1.62 8.63
C ARG A 185 7.27 2.41 9.94
N ASP A 186 8.46 2.83 10.33
CA ASP A 186 8.67 3.59 11.57
C ASP A 186 7.98 4.96 11.50
N PHE A 187 8.04 5.65 10.35
CA PHE A 187 7.33 6.91 10.14
C PHE A 187 5.81 6.70 10.21
N PHE A 188 5.27 5.69 9.53
CA PHE A 188 3.82 5.48 9.45
C PHE A 188 3.20 4.76 10.65
N ALA A 189 4.01 4.09 11.48
CA ALA A 189 3.58 3.55 12.77
C ALA A 189 3.53 4.61 13.88
N ALA A 190 4.10 5.81 13.65
CA ALA A 190 4.16 6.85 14.66
C ALA A 190 2.77 7.27 15.14
N GLY A 191 2.45 6.97 16.41
CA GLY A 191 1.16 7.27 17.03
C GLY A 191 0.07 6.21 16.81
N ALA A 192 0.35 5.13 16.08
CA ALA A 192 -0.56 4.00 15.97
C ALA A 192 -0.48 3.10 17.22
N ALA A 193 -1.56 2.37 17.49
CA ALA A 193 -1.60 1.39 18.58
C ALA A 193 -0.56 0.28 18.36
N ASP A 194 0.18 -0.09 19.43
CA ASP A 194 1.16 -1.18 19.45
C ASP A 194 0.67 -2.36 20.32
N GLY A 195 1.26 -3.54 20.11
CA GLY A 195 0.95 -4.78 20.84
C GLY A 195 0.60 -5.96 19.93
N SER A 196 0.43 -7.15 20.50
CA SER A 196 0.14 -8.38 19.74
C SER A 196 -1.17 -8.28 18.96
N ALA A 197 -2.24 -7.77 19.57
CA ALA A 197 -3.53 -7.59 18.89
C ALA A 197 -3.44 -6.64 17.67
N ALA A 198 -2.61 -5.60 17.76
CA ALA A 198 -2.38 -4.68 16.64
C ALA A 198 -1.60 -5.36 15.50
N LYS A 199 -0.63 -6.23 15.85
CA LYS A 199 0.13 -7.03 14.87
C LYS A 199 -0.75 -8.07 14.17
N ASP A 200 -1.61 -8.77 14.92
CA ASP A 200 -2.55 -9.76 14.35
C ASP A 200 -3.55 -9.07 13.42
N ALA A 201 -4.11 -7.94 13.84
CA ALA A 201 -5.01 -7.14 13.00
C ALA A 201 -4.32 -6.65 11.71
N PHE A 202 -3.07 -6.19 11.80
CA PHE A 202 -2.27 -5.82 10.64
C PHE A 202 -2.07 -7.00 9.68
N ALA A 203 -1.71 -8.18 10.20
CA ALA A 203 -1.52 -9.37 9.38
C ALA A 203 -2.80 -9.80 8.65
N THR A 204 -3.94 -9.81 9.35
CA THR A 204 -5.26 -10.14 8.75
C THR A 204 -5.68 -9.12 7.69
N GLU A 205 -5.41 -7.84 7.91
CA GLU A 205 -5.73 -6.80 6.92
C GLU A 205 -4.82 -6.86 5.69
N ARG A 206 -3.54 -7.14 5.89
CA ARG A 206 -2.58 -7.36 4.81
C ARG A 206 -2.96 -8.55 3.94
N GLU A 207 -3.39 -9.67 4.55
CA GLU A 207 -3.90 -10.82 3.80
C GLU A 207 -5.14 -10.46 2.96
N ARG A 208 -6.09 -9.71 3.54
CA ARG A 208 -7.26 -9.21 2.78
C ARG A 208 -6.85 -8.29 1.64
N PHE A 209 -5.80 -7.49 1.82
CA PHE A 209 -5.28 -6.63 0.77
C PHE A 209 -4.63 -7.42 -0.37
N HIS A 210 -3.89 -8.49 -0.05
CA HIS A 210 -3.38 -9.40 -1.08
C HIS A 210 -4.51 -10.07 -1.87
N ARG A 211 -5.58 -10.51 -1.20
CA ARG A 211 -6.78 -11.02 -1.88
C ARG A 211 -7.44 -9.96 -2.78
N PHE A 212 -7.44 -8.69 -2.37
CA PHE A 212 -7.94 -7.59 -3.20
C PHE A 212 -7.08 -7.37 -4.45
N VAL A 213 -5.75 -7.35 -4.29
CA VAL A 213 -4.80 -7.27 -5.41
C VAL A 213 -4.97 -8.45 -6.36
N ASP A 214 -5.06 -9.66 -5.83
CA ASP A 214 -5.29 -10.87 -6.63
C ASP A 214 -6.61 -10.82 -7.39
N ALA A 215 -7.66 -10.28 -6.78
CA ALA A 215 -8.95 -10.08 -7.46
C ALA A 215 -8.82 -9.14 -8.65
N LEU A 216 -8.11 -8.02 -8.48
CA LEU A 216 -7.87 -7.04 -9.53
C LEU A 216 -7.01 -7.58 -10.69
N LEU A 217 -6.10 -8.52 -10.40
CA LEU A 217 -5.26 -9.22 -11.38
C LEU A 217 -5.89 -10.48 -11.97
N SER A 218 -7.10 -10.85 -11.55
CA SER A 218 -7.81 -12.03 -12.04
C SER A 218 -8.71 -11.69 -13.22
N ASP A 219 -9.30 -12.70 -13.85
CA ASP A 219 -10.39 -12.49 -14.80
C ASP A 219 -11.62 -11.87 -14.11
N GLU A 220 -12.53 -11.36 -14.94
CA GLU A 220 -13.75 -10.68 -14.50
C GLU A 220 -14.59 -11.49 -13.50
N THR A 221 -14.77 -12.80 -13.73
CA THR A 221 -15.66 -13.62 -12.90
C THR A 221 -15.03 -13.87 -11.53
N SER A 222 -13.78 -14.34 -11.51
CA SER A 222 -13.05 -14.68 -10.29
C SER A 222 -12.77 -13.43 -9.44
N GLY A 223 -12.40 -12.32 -10.09
CA GLY A 223 -12.12 -11.06 -9.42
C GLY A 223 -13.37 -10.47 -8.77
N MET A 224 -14.49 -10.39 -9.51
CA MET A 224 -15.74 -9.85 -8.96
C MET A 224 -16.29 -10.71 -7.83
N ALA A 225 -16.17 -12.03 -7.90
CA ALA A 225 -16.55 -12.92 -6.79
C ALA A 225 -15.73 -12.60 -5.53
N THR A 226 -14.40 -12.47 -5.66
CA THR A 226 -13.51 -12.15 -4.54
C THR A 226 -13.81 -10.77 -3.94
N LEU A 227 -14.08 -9.75 -4.77
CA LEU A 227 -14.45 -8.41 -4.28
C LEU A 227 -15.75 -8.43 -3.47
N ARG A 228 -16.75 -9.20 -3.91
CA ARG A 228 -18.02 -9.37 -3.16
C ARG A 228 -17.82 -10.08 -1.83
N GLU A 229 -16.95 -11.09 -1.78
CA GLU A 229 -16.59 -11.76 -0.54
C GLU A 229 -15.90 -10.80 0.44
N LEU A 230 -14.96 -9.98 -0.04
CA LEU A 230 -14.29 -8.97 0.78
C LEU A 230 -15.25 -7.90 1.31
N ALA A 231 -16.29 -7.55 0.55
CA ALA A 231 -17.37 -6.67 1.01
C ALA A 231 -18.20 -7.29 2.16
N GLY A 232 -18.25 -8.63 2.24
CA GLY A 232 -18.99 -9.36 3.27
C GLY A 232 -20.51 -9.22 3.13
N GLY A 233 -21.02 -9.10 1.90
CA GLY A 233 -22.46 -8.96 1.61
C GLY A 233 -23.08 -7.59 1.93
N ARG A 234 -22.27 -6.62 2.40
CA ARG A 234 -22.69 -5.23 2.60
C ARG A 234 -22.82 -4.51 1.26
N PRO A 235 -23.62 -3.44 1.16
CA PRO A 235 -23.48 -2.48 0.05
C PRO A 235 -22.02 -2.04 -0.06
N ALA A 236 -21.44 -2.10 -1.25
CA ALA A 236 -20.02 -1.80 -1.41
C ALA A 236 -19.77 -0.95 -2.64
N VAL A 237 -18.83 -0.03 -2.50
CA VAL A 237 -18.26 0.71 -3.63
C VAL A 237 -16.80 0.32 -3.82
N LEU A 238 -16.43 0.03 -5.05
CA LEU A 238 -15.06 -0.15 -5.49
C LEU A 238 -14.55 1.18 -6.03
N VAL A 239 -13.48 1.70 -5.45
CA VAL A 239 -12.80 2.92 -5.87
C VAL A 239 -11.45 2.53 -6.46
N LEU A 240 -11.30 2.78 -7.76
CA LEU A 240 -10.03 2.59 -8.46
C LEU A 240 -9.54 3.92 -9.01
N HIS A 241 -8.23 4.04 -9.10
CA HIS A 241 -7.56 5.13 -9.80
C HIS A 241 -6.63 4.54 -10.86
N VAL A 242 -6.40 5.26 -11.97
CA VAL A 242 -5.48 4.78 -13.04
C VAL A 242 -4.09 4.42 -12.52
N ARG A 243 -3.60 5.11 -11.47
CA ARG A 243 -2.33 4.76 -10.79
C ARG A 243 -2.30 3.31 -10.30
N ASP A 244 -3.46 2.73 -9.96
CA ASP A 244 -3.54 1.40 -9.38
C ASP A 244 -3.04 0.36 -10.41
N ALA A 245 -3.18 0.61 -11.72
CA ALA A 245 -2.55 -0.20 -12.76
C ALA A 245 -1.01 -0.20 -12.65
N LEU A 246 -0.40 0.95 -12.36
CA LEU A 246 1.05 1.05 -12.15
C LEU A 246 1.47 0.28 -10.89
N LEU A 247 0.69 0.38 -9.82
CA LEU A 247 0.96 -0.34 -8.57
C LEU A 247 0.82 -1.85 -8.75
N LEU A 248 -0.21 -2.30 -9.48
CA LEU A 248 -0.42 -3.70 -9.83
C LEU A 248 0.73 -4.24 -10.70
N GLY A 249 1.15 -3.50 -11.73
CA GLY A 249 2.30 -3.87 -12.57
C GLY A 249 3.63 -3.87 -11.81
N ALA A 250 3.76 -3.09 -10.73
CA ALA A 250 4.91 -3.15 -9.83
C ALA A 250 4.87 -4.36 -8.88
N ILE A 251 3.68 -4.86 -8.52
CA ILE A 251 3.51 -6.06 -7.69
C ILE A 251 3.75 -7.33 -8.53
N ASP A 252 3.05 -7.47 -9.65
CA ASP A 252 3.06 -8.67 -10.48
C ASP A 252 3.06 -8.31 -11.99
N PRO A 253 4.23 -7.97 -12.55
CA PRO A 253 4.35 -7.62 -13.96
C PRO A 253 4.08 -8.79 -14.92
N ALA A 254 4.00 -10.03 -14.42
CA ALA A 254 3.70 -11.19 -15.25
C ALA A 254 2.18 -11.35 -15.49
N ARG A 255 1.35 -10.88 -14.57
CA ARG A 255 -0.12 -10.92 -14.70
C ARG A 255 -0.70 -9.67 -15.33
N ILE A 256 -0.06 -8.51 -15.15
CA ILE A 256 -0.42 -7.27 -15.82
C ILE A 256 0.84 -6.51 -16.25
N GLY A 257 1.07 -6.51 -17.55
CA GLY A 257 2.14 -5.73 -18.15
C GLY A 257 1.69 -4.28 -18.33
N VAL A 258 2.40 -3.36 -17.67
CA VAL A 258 2.10 -1.92 -17.71
C VAL A 258 3.38 -1.15 -18.02
N ALA A 259 3.31 -0.28 -19.02
CA ALA A 259 4.36 0.67 -19.36
C ALA A 259 3.88 2.09 -19.12
N PHE A 260 4.80 3.02 -18.86
CA PHE A 260 4.47 4.44 -18.77
C PHE A 260 5.56 5.32 -19.39
N ARG A 261 5.17 6.52 -19.79
CA ARG A 261 6.07 7.53 -20.32
C ARG A 261 5.62 8.92 -19.92
N ASP A 262 6.55 9.71 -19.40
CA ASP A 262 6.33 11.12 -19.10
C ASP A 262 6.58 11.98 -20.33
N LEU A 263 5.70 12.95 -20.55
CA LEU A 263 5.72 13.89 -21.67
C LEU A 263 6.01 15.29 -21.10
N PRO A 264 7.30 15.68 -20.97
CA PRO A 264 7.69 16.93 -20.33
C PRO A 264 7.19 18.15 -21.10
N GLY A 265 6.79 19.19 -20.38
CA GLY A 265 6.35 20.47 -20.96
C GLY A 265 5.02 20.41 -21.73
N MET A 266 4.32 19.27 -21.73
CA MET A 266 3.04 19.10 -22.42
C MET A 266 1.89 18.99 -21.41
N GLY A 267 0.96 19.95 -21.45
CA GLY A 267 -0.39 19.74 -20.90
C GLY A 267 -1.20 18.79 -21.79
N PRO A 268 -2.45 18.46 -21.41
CA PRO A 268 -3.35 17.67 -22.26
C PRO A 268 -3.70 18.48 -23.53
N SER A 269 -2.87 18.35 -24.56
CA SER A 269 -2.97 19.06 -25.83
C SER A 269 -3.09 18.06 -26.98
N HIS A 270 -3.50 18.54 -28.17
CA HIS A 270 -3.51 17.72 -29.37
C HIS A 270 -2.10 17.16 -29.72
N GLU A 271 -1.04 17.89 -29.35
CA GLU A 271 0.34 17.45 -29.58
C GLU A 271 0.73 16.29 -28.64
N ALA A 272 0.31 16.35 -27.38
CA ALA A 272 0.52 15.26 -26.44
C ALA A 272 -0.14 13.96 -26.94
N ILE A 273 -1.36 14.06 -27.48
CA ILE A 273 -2.07 12.91 -28.05
C ILE A 273 -1.29 12.28 -29.22
N ARG A 274 -0.67 13.09 -30.08
CA ARG A 274 0.18 12.56 -31.18
C ARG A 274 1.37 11.79 -30.62
N HIS A 275 2.10 12.34 -29.65
CA HIS A 275 3.24 11.66 -29.03
C HIS A 275 2.83 10.35 -28.34
N VAL A 276 1.69 10.33 -27.65
CA VAL A 276 1.17 9.09 -27.06
C VAL A 276 0.86 8.08 -28.16
N ARG A 277 0.16 8.49 -29.23
CA ARG A 277 -0.21 7.57 -30.31
C ARG A 277 1.03 7.01 -31.04
N ASP A 278 2.06 7.83 -31.26
CA ASP A 278 3.31 7.38 -31.87
C ASP A 278 4.06 6.39 -30.96
N TRP A 279 4.08 6.65 -29.65
CA TRP A 279 4.65 5.73 -28.66
C TRP A 279 3.89 4.40 -28.61
N MET A 280 2.55 4.44 -28.62
CA MET A 280 1.70 3.26 -28.69
C MET A 280 1.96 2.42 -29.95
N ASN A 281 1.99 3.06 -31.12
CA ASN A 281 2.21 2.40 -32.40
C ASN A 281 3.61 1.77 -32.49
N THR A 282 4.63 2.47 -32.00
CA THR A 282 6.02 2.00 -32.02
C THR A 282 6.22 0.74 -31.18
N ASN A 283 5.50 0.62 -30.06
CA ASN A 283 5.61 -0.52 -29.15
C ASN A 283 4.50 -1.56 -29.33
N ALA A 284 3.58 -1.34 -30.28
CA ALA A 284 2.42 -2.19 -30.52
C ALA A 284 1.56 -2.44 -29.26
N PHE A 285 1.47 -1.44 -28.38
CA PHE A 285 0.65 -1.55 -27.17
C PHE A 285 -0.84 -1.48 -27.52
N PRO A 286 -1.69 -2.36 -26.96
CA PRO A 286 -3.10 -2.44 -27.33
C PRO A 286 -3.98 -1.32 -26.77
N ALA A 287 -3.64 -0.79 -25.58
CA ALA A 287 -4.49 0.17 -24.89
C ALA A 287 -3.69 1.13 -24.01
N TYR A 288 -4.21 2.34 -23.83
CA TYR A 288 -3.57 3.37 -23.01
C TYR A 288 -4.54 4.29 -22.30
N THR A 289 -4.03 5.02 -21.33
CA THR A 289 -4.70 6.14 -20.69
C THR A 289 -3.68 7.21 -20.35
N VAL A 290 -4.13 8.34 -19.81
CA VAL A 290 -3.26 9.45 -19.42
C VAL A 290 -3.56 9.87 -17.98
N LEU A 291 -2.48 10.11 -17.24
CA LEU A 291 -2.50 10.72 -15.92
C LEU A 291 -2.01 12.15 -16.07
N HIS A 292 -2.85 13.10 -15.69
CA HIS A 292 -2.47 14.49 -15.55
C HIS A 292 -2.36 14.83 -14.06
N ARG A 293 -1.34 15.59 -13.71
CA ARG A 293 -1.17 16.13 -12.36
C ARG A 293 -0.62 17.54 -12.44
N GLU A 294 -1.22 18.45 -11.68
CA GLU A 294 -0.78 19.84 -11.68
C GLU A 294 0.69 19.94 -11.25
N GLY A 295 1.48 20.71 -12.00
CA GLY A 295 2.91 20.87 -11.77
C GLY A 295 3.77 19.65 -12.12
N GLN A 296 3.20 18.58 -12.70
CA GLN A 296 3.95 17.41 -13.16
C GLN A 296 3.75 17.15 -14.67
N PRO A 297 4.70 16.45 -15.32
CA PRO A 297 4.54 16.02 -16.71
C PRO A 297 3.25 15.20 -16.90
N LEU A 298 2.63 15.33 -18.09
CA LEU A 298 1.59 14.40 -18.48
C LEU A 298 2.20 13.00 -18.61
N ARG A 299 1.61 12.01 -17.92
CA ARG A 299 2.07 10.62 -17.96
C ARG A 299 1.13 9.78 -18.81
N ALA A 300 1.64 9.20 -19.89
CA ALA A 300 0.95 8.15 -20.61
C ALA A 300 1.15 6.81 -19.90
N VAL A 301 0.09 6.01 -19.77
CA VAL A 301 0.14 4.66 -19.18
C VAL A 301 -0.47 3.69 -20.19
N ALA A 302 0.23 2.61 -20.50
CA ALA A 302 -0.18 1.63 -21.49
C ALA A 302 -0.21 0.22 -20.91
N LEU A 303 -1.16 -0.60 -21.35
CA LEU A 303 -1.09 -2.04 -21.21
C LEU A 303 -0.11 -2.57 -22.27
N THR A 304 0.75 -3.52 -21.94
CA THR A 304 1.80 -3.97 -22.86
C THR A 304 1.36 -5.06 -23.82
N ASP A 305 0.26 -5.75 -23.52
CA ASP A 305 -0.26 -6.89 -24.27
C ASP A 305 -1.75 -7.09 -24.02
N GLU A 306 -2.39 -7.92 -24.87
CA GLU A 306 -3.83 -8.18 -24.81
C GLU A 306 -4.24 -8.91 -23.53
N ALA A 307 -3.39 -9.82 -23.02
CA ALA A 307 -3.67 -10.58 -21.80
C ALA A 307 -3.81 -9.66 -20.58
N SER A 308 -2.98 -8.62 -20.50
CA SER A 308 -3.10 -7.56 -19.49
C SER A 308 -4.45 -6.84 -19.55
N GLY A 309 -5.03 -6.70 -20.75
CA GLY A 309 -6.36 -6.13 -21.00
C GLY A 309 -7.53 -6.95 -20.44
N GLU A 310 -7.32 -8.24 -20.17
CA GLU A 310 -8.34 -9.14 -19.62
C GLU A 310 -8.39 -9.18 -18.09
N THR A 311 -7.40 -8.57 -17.41
CA THR A 311 -7.45 -8.41 -15.96
C THR A 311 -8.62 -7.53 -15.53
N LEU A 312 -9.26 -7.85 -14.39
CA LEU A 312 -10.39 -7.10 -13.87
C LEU A 312 -10.05 -5.60 -13.72
N ALA A 313 -8.84 -5.27 -13.25
CA ALA A 313 -8.38 -3.89 -13.17
C ALA A 313 -8.38 -3.18 -14.53
N ALA A 314 -7.83 -3.81 -15.58
CA ALA A 314 -7.77 -3.22 -16.92
C ALA A 314 -9.16 -3.07 -17.57
N ARG A 315 -10.10 -3.97 -17.25
CA ARG A 315 -11.51 -3.93 -17.69
C ARG A 315 -12.27 -2.77 -17.04
N LEU A 316 -11.98 -2.45 -15.78
CA LEU A 316 -12.65 -1.40 -15.00
C LEU A 316 -12.02 -0.02 -15.17
N LEU A 317 -10.71 0.06 -15.43
CA LEU A 317 -10.00 1.32 -15.62
C LEU A 317 -10.20 1.90 -17.03
N PRO A 318 -10.15 3.24 -17.20
CA PRO A 318 -10.47 3.90 -18.46
C PRO A 318 -9.30 3.85 -19.47
N PHE A 319 -8.88 2.64 -19.88
CA PHE A 319 -7.89 2.40 -20.94
C PHE A 319 -8.52 2.47 -22.34
N ILE A 320 -8.22 3.55 -23.08
CA ILE A 320 -8.58 3.73 -24.49
C ILE A 320 -7.99 2.58 -25.31
N GLY A 321 -8.82 1.91 -26.10
CA GLY A 321 -8.43 0.73 -26.89
C GLY A 321 -8.70 -0.60 -26.20
N ASN A 322 -8.89 -0.61 -24.86
CA ASN A 322 -9.33 -1.81 -24.16
C ASN A 322 -10.86 -1.94 -24.20
N ARG A 323 -11.35 -3.17 -24.08
CA ARG A 323 -12.77 -3.42 -23.90
C ARG A 323 -13.15 -2.91 -22.50
N GLN A 324 -14.07 -1.94 -22.43
CA GLN A 324 -14.58 -1.38 -21.17
C GLN A 324 -16.07 -1.68 -20.95
N ALA A 325 -16.64 -2.63 -21.71
CA ALA A 325 -18.04 -3.02 -21.58
C ALA A 325 -18.40 -3.39 -20.12
N ASP A 326 -19.67 -3.20 -19.73
CA ASP A 326 -20.19 -3.39 -18.37
C ASP A 326 -19.67 -4.69 -17.74
N VAL A 327 -18.76 -4.54 -16.77
CA VAL A 327 -18.23 -5.65 -15.98
C VAL A 327 -19.35 -6.16 -15.09
N ALA A 328 -19.65 -7.46 -15.17
CA ALA A 328 -20.84 -8.03 -14.56
C ALA A 328 -20.90 -7.81 -13.04
N GLY A 329 -21.88 -7.00 -12.61
CA GLY A 329 -22.13 -6.62 -11.23
C GLY A 329 -21.15 -5.60 -10.64
N ALA A 330 -20.50 -4.81 -11.49
CA ALA A 330 -19.92 -3.51 -11.16
C ALA A 330 -20.61 -2.42 -12.00
N THR A 331 -21.31 -1.49 -11.35
CA THR A 331 -21.99 -0.38 -12.02
C THR A 331 -21.22 0.91 -11.79
N LEU A 332 -20.73 1.55 -12.85
CA LEU A 332 -20.03 2.84 -12.72
C LEU A 332 -21.02 3.91 -12.23
N VAL A 333 -20.78 4.46 -11.05
CA VAL A 333 -21.66 5.46 -10.42
C VAL A 333 -21.03 6.84 -10.34
N TYR A 334 -19.71 6.94 -10.38
CA TYR A 334 -19.00 8.21 -10.33
C TYR A 334 -17.65 8.15 -11.02
N ARG A 335 -17.24 9.28 -11.61
CA ARG A 335 -15.92 9.48 -12.23
C ARG A 335 -15.47 10.91 -11.97
N SER A 336 -14.25 11.08 -11.48
CA SER A 336 -13.58 12.38 -11.37
C SER A 336 -12.10 12.18 -11.69
N GLY A 337 -11.59 12.98 -12.63
CA GLY A 337 -10.22 12.83 -13.13
C GLY A 337 -9.88 11.39 -13.53
N ALA A 338 -8.88 10.83 -12.86
CA ALA A 338 -8.41 9.46 -13.07
C ALA A 338 -9.05 8.42 -12.13
N PHE A 339 -9.98 8.83 -11.27
CA PHE A 339 -10.80 7.92 -10.47
C PHE A 339 -12.03 7.41 -11.20
N VAL A 340 -12.36 6.16 -10.93
CA VAL A 340 -13.63 5.50 -11.26
C VAL A 340 -14.19 4.84 -10.00
N VAL A 341 -15.48 5.02 -9.76
CA VAL A 341 -16.18 4.45 -8.61
C VAL A 341 -17.32 3.58 -9.11
N PHE A 342 -17.30 2.32 -8.70
CA PHE A 342 -18.30 1.32 -9.05
C PHE A 342 -19.11 0.93 -7.82
N GLU A 343 -20.43 0.87 -7.94
CA GLU A 343 -21.26 0.12 -7.00
C GLU A 343 -21.15 -1.37 -7.33
N LEU A 344 -20.92 -2.20 -6.31
CA LEU A 344 -20.83 -3.64 -6.45
C LEU A 344 -22.17 -4.29 -6.13
N ASP A 345 -22.66 -5.18 -6.99
CA ASP A 345 -23.80 -6.03 -6.65
C ASP A 345 -23.36 -7.10 -5.65
N THR A 346 -23.67 -6.89 -4.37
CA THR A 346 -23.32 -7.79 -3.27
C THR A 346 -24.45 -8.74 -2.86
N ARG A 347 -25.61 -8.70 -3.55
CA ARG A 347 -26.81 -9.48 -3.17
C ARG A 347 -26.63 -11.00 -3.34
N ALA A 348 -25.82 -11.46 -4.28
CA ALA A 348 -25.55 -12.88 -4.46
C ALA A 348 -24.76 -13.53 -3.29
N ALA A 349 -23.98 -12.73 -2.55
CA ALA A 349 -23.20 -13.21 -1.41
C ALA A 349 -24.06 -13.40 -0.14
N SER A 350 -25.10 -12.58 0.05
CA SER A 350 -25.99 -12.67 1.22
C SER A 350 -26.90 -13.91 1.15
N GLU A 351 -27.32 -14.32 -0.05
CA GLU A 351 -28.13 -15.54 -0.23
C GLU A 351 -27.32 -16.81 0.03
N SER A 352 -26.08 -16.89 -0.45
CA SER A 352 -25.18 -18.02 -0.21
C SER A 352 -24.75 -18.16 1.25
N ALA A 353 -24.50 -17.03 1.93
CA ALA A 353 -24.23 -17.02 3.38
C ALA A 353 -25.46 -17.45 4.20
N SER A 354 -26.67 -17.02 3.82
CA SER A 354 -27.90 -17.45 4.50
C SER A 354 -28.28 -18.90 4.19
N ALA A 355 -27.89 -19.43 3.04
CA ALA A 355 -28.09 -20.84 2.68
C ALA A 355 -27.17 -21.75 3.50
N GLY A 356 -25.89 -21.38 3.67
CA GLY A 356 -24.94 -22.10 4.53
C GLY A 356 -25.29 -22.06 6.03
N ALA A 357 -25.85 -20.95 6.51
CA ALA A 357 -26.34 -20.84 7.89
C ALA A 357 -27.60 -21.70 8.16
N ARG A 358 -28.45 -21.89 7.14
CA ARG A 358 -29.66 -22.72 7.24
C ARG A 358 -29.35 -24.22 7.23
N THR A 359 -28.24 -24.67 6.65
CA THR A 359 -27.85 -26.09 6.65
C THR A 359 -27.32 -26.58 8.01
N PHE A 360 -26.81 -25.70 8.87
CA PHE A 360 -26.31 -26.10 10.20
C PHE A 360 -27.39 -26.23 11.29
N THR A 361 -28.62 -25.78 11.02
CA THR A 361 -29.73 -25.82 12.03
C THR A 361 -30.67 -27.02 11.83
N SER A 362 -30.43 -27.90 10.85
CA SER A 362 -31.30 -29.04 10.53
C SER A 362 -30.80 -30.42 10.98
N LEU A 363 -29.83 -30.50 11.89
CA LEU A 363 -29.34 -31.75 12.48
C LEU A 363 -29.43 -31.71 14.00
N SER A 364 -30.65 -31.67 14.54
CA SER A 364 -31.00 -32.08 15.90
C SER A 364 -32.51 -32.28 16.00
N LYS A 365 -32.95 -33.52 15.78
CA LYS A 365 -34.20 -34.06 16.32
C LYS A 365 -33.89 -35.35 17.02
#